data_AF-A0A1Q7T923-F1
#
_entry.id   AF-A0A1Q7T923-F1
#
_cell.length_a   1.000
_cell.length_b   1.000
_cell.length_c   1.000
_cell.angle_alpha   90.00
_cell.angle_beta   90.00
_cell.angle_gamma   90.00
#
_symmetry.space_group_name_H-M   'P 1'
#
loop_
_entity.id
_entity.type
_entity.pdbx_description
1 polymer ?
#
loop_
_entity_poly.entity_id
_entity_poly.type
_entity_poly.pdbx_seq_one_letter_code
_entity_poly.pdbx_strand_id
1 'polypeptide(L)'
;MAAALPLKRPVKVGELVRRRLRELKRTPRELADAVQVSEIYIADLVAGRRRPPAPGRMDVYAPMTKFLKLHRNDLPTCAKAERDGETKSKRRPHPEIRDQFLALCLDPARARVLARRLGRKDGVTLERVIVGRLLEVAQGFVRRQLDDDVGIRIAASREGCTYLEWRMKLMEFLDATPEGLTPDDGAEFVRPRIAGWDIDLDTHAMRIVLRSQDPAPRQVRALSI
;
A
#
# COMPACT_ATOMS: atom_id res chain seq x y z
N MET A 1 -13.00 -25.43 18.01
CA MET A 1 -11.80 -24.75 18.56
C MET A 1 -12.27 -23.48 19.25
N ALA A 2 -11.93 -23.26 20.52
CA ALA A 2 -12.28 -22.02 21.22
C ALA A 2 -11.59 -20.82 20.55
N ALA A 3 -12.34 -19.73 20.32
CA ALA A 3 -11.78 -18.50 19.75
C ALA A 3 -10.79 -17.90 20.76
N ALA A 4 -9.61 -17.48 20.27
CA ALA A 4 -8.65 -16.77 21.10
C ALA A 4 -9.28 -15.47 21.63
N LEU A 5 -9.07 -15.18 22.91
CA LEU A 5 -9.51 -13.93 23.51
C LEU A 5 -8.67 -12.76 22.98
N PRO A 6 -9.28 -11.57 22.77
CA PRO A 6 -8.56 -10.41 22.27
C PRO A 6 -7.50 -9.92 23.27
N LEU A 7 -6.41 -9.35 22.74
CA LEU A 7 -5.36 -8.74 23.54
C LEU A 7 -5.86 -7.53 24.33
N LYS A 8 -5.53 -7.46 25.63
CA LYS A 8 -5.90 -6.35 26.53
C LYS A 8 -5.05 -5.09 26.32
N ARG A 9 -3.81 -5.23 25.88
CA ARG A 9 -2.89 -4.12 25.60
C ARG A 9 -2.14 -4.40 24.28
N PRO A 10 -2.14 -3.45 23.33
CA PRO A 10 -1.39 -3.62 22.09
C PRO A 10 0.12 -3.60 22.39
N VAL A 11 0.85 -4.49 21.71
CA VAL A 11 2.32 -4.53 21.68
C VAL A 11 2.77 -4.31 20.24
N LYS A 12 4.08 -4.22 19.98
CA LYS A 12 4.57 -4.15 18.59
C LYS A 12 4.18 -5.40 17.81
N VAL A 13 3.81 -5.25 16.55
CA VAL A 13 3.38 -6.35 15.67
C VAL A 13 4.48 -7.41 15.58
N GLY A 14 5.73 -6.98 15.33
CA GLY A 14 6.87 -7.89 15.24
C GLY A 14 7.10 -8.71 16.53
N GLU A 15 6.88 -8.10 17.69
CA GLU A 15 6.99 -8.77 18.99
C GLU A 15 5.91 -9.84 19.17
N LEU A 16 4.65 -9.50 18.86
CA LEU A 16 3.52 -10.42 18.92
C LEU A 16 3.73 -11.62 18.00
N VAL A 17 4.13 -11.39 16.75
CA VAL A 17 4.41 -12.44 15.78
C VAL A 17 5.56 -13.32 16.27
N ARG A 18 6.68 -12.73 16.72
CA ARG A 18 7.84 -13.46 17.25
C ARG A 18 7.48 -14.35 18.43
N ARG A 19 6.70 -13.82 19.37
CA ARG A 19 6.24 -14.56 20.55
C ARG A 19 5.39 -15.77 20.13
N ARG A 20 4.41 -15.57 19.25
CA ARG A 20 3.51 -16.64 18.81
C ARG A 20 4.20 -17.72 17.99
N LEU A 21 5.15 -17.36 17.12
CA LEU A 21 5.96 -18.33 16.40
C LEU A 21 6.73 -19.26 17.36
N ARG A 22 7.35 -18.69 18.41
CA ARG A 22 8.03 -19.47 19.45
C ARG A 22 7.09 -20.40 20.22
N GLU A 23 5.95 -19.88 20.68
CA GLU A 23 4.95 -20.65 21.45
C GLU A 23 4.37 -21.82 20.63
N LEU A 24 4.18 -21.62 19.32
CA LEU A 24 3.67 -22.65 18.42
C LEU A 24 4.75 -23.56 17.83
N LYS A 25 6.03 -23.31 18.14
CA LYS A 25 7.20 -23.98 17.55
C LYS A 25 7.18 -23.93 16.02
N ARG A 26 6.86 -22.76 15.46
CA ARG A 26 6.81 -22.47 14.02
C ARG A 26 7.92 -21.53 13.59
N THR A 27 8.24 -21.58 12.32
CA THR A 27 9.30 -20.77 11.69
C THR A 27 8.74 -19.56 10.93
N PRO A 28 9.54 -18.50 10.73
CA PRO A 28 9.17 -17.39 9.83
C PRO A 28 8.83 -17.83 8.41
N ARG A 29 9.55 -18.83 7.88
CA ARG A 29 9.30 -19.41 6.55
C ARG A 29 7.92 -20.03 6.43
N GLU A 30 7.52 -20.89 7.39
CA GLU A 30 6.18 -21.49 7.38
C GLU A 30 5.07 -20.42 7.44
N LEU A 31 5.30 -19.33 8.17
CA LEU A 31 4.35 -18.21 8.20
C LEU A 31 4.32 -17.46 6.86
N ALA A 32 5.48 -17.25 6.24
CA ALA A 32 5.58 -16.60 4.94
C ALA A 32 4.80 -17.39 3.87
N ASP A 33 4.96 -18.72 3.86
CA ASP A 33 4.21 -19.62 2.98
C ASP A 33 2.69 -19.52 3.22
N ALA A 34 2.26 -19.48 4.49
CA ALA A 34 0.85 -19.38 4.85
C ALA A 34 0.20 -18.04 4.48
N VAL A 35 0.98 -16.96 4.44
CA VAL A 35 0.53 -15.60 4.08
C VAL A 35 0.77 -15.29 2.60
N GLN A 36 1.48 -16.17 1.88
CA GLN A 36 1.95 -15.99 0.50
C GLN A 36 2.79 -14.73 0.32
N VAL A 37 3.81 -14.58 1.17
CA VAL A 37 4.81 -13.51 1.13
C VAL A 37 6.21 -14.10 1.13
N SER A 38 7.21 -13.28 0.83
CA SER A 38 8.60 -13.73 0.95
C SER A 38 8.99 -13.95 2.42
N GLU A 39 9.94 -14.86 2.67
CA GLU A 39 10.46 -15.07 4.02
C GLU A 39 11.09 -13.80 4.59
N ILE A 40 11.77 -13.01 3.74
CA ILE A 40 12.36 -11.73 4.11
C ILE A 40 11.30 -10.75 4.62
N TYR A 41 10.11 -10.71 4.00
CA TYR A 41 9.01 -9.87 4.45
C TYR A 41 8.61 -10.17 5.90
N ILE A 42 8.45 -11.45 6.26
CA ILE A 42 8.14 -11.85 7.63
C ILE A 42 9.33 -11.61 8.56
N ALA A 43 10.55 -11.91 8.12
CA ALA A 43 11.75 -11.72 8.92
C ALA A 43 11.96 -10.24 9.29
N ASP A 44 11.75 -9.31 8.35
CA ASP A 44 11.86 -7.88 8.60
C ASP A 44 10.73 -7.35 9.48
N LEU A 45 9.51 -7.86 9.31
CA LEU A 45 8.38 -7.53 10.18
C LEU A 45 8.65 -7.99 11.62
N VAL A 46 9.12 -9.22 11.80
CA VAL A 46 9.48 -9.81 13.10
C VAL A 46 10.65 -9.07 13.74
N ALA A 47 11.63 -8.64 12.96
CA ALA A 47 12.77 -7.87 13.44
C ALA A 47 12.43 -6.40 13.75
N GLY A 48 11.29 -5.90 13.29
CA GLY A 48 10.93 -4.48 13.38
C GLY A 48 11.72 -3.59 12.41
N ARG A 49 12.34 -4.17 11.38
CA ARG A 49 13.00 -3.44 10.29
C ARG A 49 12.01 -2.94 9.25
N ARG A 50 10.86 -3.62 9.13
CA ARG A 50 9.73 -3.20 8.30
C ARG A 50 8.61 -2.66 9.17
N ARG A 51 8.08 -1.50 8.75
CA ARG A 51 6.85 -0.94 9.30
C ARG A 51 5.69 -1.94 9.14
N PRO A 52 4.84 -2.18 10.15
CA PRO A 52 3.70 -3.08 9.98
C PRO A 52 2.77 -2.56 8.87
N PRO A 53 2.14 -3.46 8.09
CA PRO A 53 1.13 -3.08 7.09
C PRO A 53 0.03 -2.18 7.67
N ALA A 54 -0.68 -1.45 6.82
CA ALA A 54 -1.80 -0.64 7.30
C ALA A 54 -2.85 -1.52 7.99
N PRO A 55 -3.49 -1.08 9.10
CA PRO A 55 -4.35 -1.95 9.92
C PRO A 55 -5.50 -2.63 9.16
N GLY A 56 -5.97 -2.03 8.07
CA GLY A 56 -7.00 -2.60 7.19
C GLY A 56 -6.51 -3.63 6.17
N ARG A 57 -5.21 -3.97 6.15
CA ARG A 57 -4.60 -4.97 5.24
C ARG A 57 -4.96 -6.39 5.65
N MET A 58 -6.23 -6.74 5.49
CA MET A 58 -6.75 -8.07 5.84
C MET A 58 -6.19 -9.17 4.94
N ASP A 59 -5.72 -8.81 3.73
CA ASP A 59 -4.98 -9.71 2.84
C ASP A 59 -3.73 -10.31 3.50
N VAL A 60 -3.13 -9.60 4.48
CA VAL A 60 -1.98 -10.07 5.27
C VAL A 60 -2.42 -10.54 6.66
N TYR A 61 -3.24 -9.74 7.35
CA TYR A 61 -3.57 -10.02 8.74
C TYR A 61 -4.52 -11.20 8.92
N ALA A 62 -5.44 -11.47 8.01
CA ALA A 62 -6.34 -12.63 8.12
C ALA A 62 -5.58 -13.97 8.06
N PRO A 63 -4.73 -14.25 7.05
CA PRO A 63 -3.95 -15.49 7.05
C PRO A 63 -2.95 -15.55 8.21
N MET A 64 -2.32 -14.42 8.57
CA MET A 64 -1.34 -14.38 9.66
C MET A 64 -1.97 -14.65 11.04
N THR A 65 -3.14 -14.05 11.34
CA THR A 65 -3.88 -14.34 12.58
C THR A 65 -4.34 -15.79 12.65
N LYS A 66 -4.81 -16.35 11.53
CA LYS A 66 -5.21 -17.76 11.41
C LYS A 66 -4.03 -18.70 11.71
N PHE A 67 -2.88 -18.46 11.07
CA PHE A 67 -1.67 -19.28 11.28
C PHE A 67 -1.17 -19.21 12.73
N LEU A 68 -1.16 -18.01 13.32
CA LEU A 68 -0.67 -17.76 14.69
C LEU A 68 -1.70 -18.08 15.78
N LYS A 69 -2.90 -18.53 15.40
CA LYS A 69 -4.04 -18.81 16.30
C LYS A 69 -4.34 -17.62 17.22
N LEU A 70 -4.37 -16.42 16.64
CA LEU A 70 -4.69 -15.16 17.30
C LEU A 70 -6.15 -14.76 17.04
N HIS A 71 -6.67 -13.84 17.84
CA HIS A 71 -7.96 -13.23 17.53
C HIS A 71 -7.82 -12.36 16.27
N ARG A 72 -8.87 -12.31 15.44
CA ARG A 72 -8.86 -11.63 14.12
C ARG A 72 -8.42 -10.16 14.18
N ASN A 73 -8.62 -9.50 15.33
CA ASN A 73 -8.33 -8.09 15.52
C ASN A 73 -7.00 -7.82 16.26
N ASP A 74 -6.30 -8.85 16.76
CA ASP A 74 -5.09 -8.63 17.57
C ASP A 74 -4.00 -7.93 16.77
N LEU A 75 -3.67 -8.47 15.59
CA LEU A 75 -2.63 -7.91 14.73
C LEU A 75 -3.03 -6.53 14.15
N PRO A 76 -4.24 -6.31 13.61
CA PRO A 76 -4.70 -4.97 13.21
C PRO A 76 -4.65 -3.93 14.34
N THR A 77 -5.02 -4.32 15.56
CA THR A 77 -5.01 -3.40 16.72
C THR A 77 -3.59 -3.01 17.10
N CYS A 78 -2.67 -3.97 17.15
CA CYS A 78 -1.24 -3.71 17.37
C CYS A 78 -0.66 -2.83 16.26
N ALA A 79 -0.97 -3.12 14.99
CA ALA A 79 -0.50 -2.33 13.85
C ALA A 79 -0.99 -0.88 13.90
N LYS A 80 -2.23 -0.65 14.32
CA LYS A 80 -2.77 0.69 14.52
C LYS A 80 -2.00 1.43 15.61
N ALA A 81 -1.87 0.83 16.79
CA ALA A 81 -1.16 1.43 17.91
C ALA A 81 0.30 1.75 17.58
N GLU A 82 1.00 0.84 16.89
CA GLU A 82 2.38 1.04 16.46
C GLU A 82 2.52 2.18 15.45
N ARG A 83 1.64 2.24 14.44
CA ARG A 83 1.66 3.30 13.42
C ARG A 83 1.22 4.66 13.95
N ASP A 84 0.29 4.70 14.90
CA ASP A 84 -0.15 5.94 15.56
C ASP A 84 0.94 6.49 16.49
N GLY A 85 1.76 5.61 17.08
CA GLY A 85 2.91 5.97 17.92
C GLY A 85 4.18 6.35 17.15
N GLU A 86 4.25 6.08 15.84
CA GLU A 86 5.38 6.48 15.01
C GLU A 86 5.36 7.99 14.75
N THR A 87 6.49 8.66 15.03
CA THR A 87 6.69 10.06 14.63
C THR A 87 6.50 10.21 13.12
N LYS A 88 5.60 11.11 12.71
CA LYS A 88 5.39 11.44 11.29
C LYS A 88 6.73 11.81 10.66
N SER A 89 7.07 11.13 9.56
CA SER A 89 8.31 11.37 8.83
C SER A 89 8.42 12.84 8.46
N LYS A 90 9.59 13.44 8.73
CA LYS A 90 9.94 14.77 8.23
C LYS A 90 10.48 14.73 6.80
N ARG A 91 10.64 13.54 6.23
CA ARG A 91 11.16 13.34 4.87
C ARG A 91 10.17 13.88 3.85
N ARG A 92 10.70 14.43 2.77
CA ARG A 92 9.93 14.93 1.62
C ARG A 92 9.73 13.80 0.61
N PRO A 93 8.61 13.76 -0.12
CA PRO A 93 8.48 12.93 -1.32
C PRO A 93 9.64 13.14 -2.32
N HIS A 94 9.89 12.14 -3.16
CA HIS A 94 10.94 12.23 -4.17
C HIS A 94 10.66 13.41 -5.14
N PRO A 95 11.66 14.24 -5.51
CA PRO A 95 11.44 15.37 -6.41
C PRO A 95 10.78 14.98 -7.74
N GLU A 96 11.20 13.87 -8.35
CA GLU A 96 10.60 13.41 -9.60
C GLU A 96 9.15 12.93 -9.43
N ILE A 97 8.77 12.41 -8.26
CA ILE A 97 7.36 12.08 -7.97
C ILE A 97 6.52 13.35 -7.96
N ARG A 98 7.04 14.44 -7.38
CA ARG A 98 6.37 15.75 -7.45
C ARG A 98 6.18 16.16 -8.90
N ASP A 99 7.20 16.04 -9.74
CA ASP A 99 7.14 16.49 -11.12
C ASP A 99 6.16 15.64 -11.94
N GLN A 100 6.19 14.31 -11.78
CA GLN A 100 5.23 13.38 -12.37
C GLN A 100 3.78 13.73 -11.96
N PHE A 101 3.57 14.08 -10.68
CA PHE A 101 2.23 14.37 -10.17
C PHE A 101 1.75 15.74 -10.61
N LEU A 102 2.62 16.76 -10.63
CA LEU A 102 2.29 18.08 -11.17
C LEU A 102 1.94 18.02 -12.66
N ALA A 103 2.57 17.12 -13.43
CA ALA A 103 2.22 16.88 -14.83
C ALA A 103 0.79 16.31 -15.01
N LEU A 104 0.20 15.70 -13.96
CA LEU A 104 -1.19 15.24 -13.95
C LEU A 104 -2.16 16.33 -13.46
N CYS A 105 -1.69 17.51 -13.07
CA CYS A 105 -2.56 18.61 -12.65
C CYS A 105 -3.33 19.14 -13.87
N LEU A 106 -4.66 19.22 -13.77
CA LEU A 106 -5.54 19.58 -14.88
C LEU A 106 -5.44 21.06 -15.29
N ASP A 107 -5.03 21.92 -14.36
CA ASP A 107 -4.87 23.36 -14.58
C ASP A 107 -3.36 23.72 -14.63
N PRO A 108 -2.81 24.05 -15.82
CA PRO A 108 -1.40 24.39 -15.96
C PRO A 108 -0.97 25.62 -15.16
N ALA A 109 -1.86 26.60 -14.97
CA ALA A 109 -1.53 27.79 -14.17
C ALA A 109 -1.40 27.40 -12.69
N ARG A 110 -2.33 26.56 -12.19
CA ARG A 110 -2.26 26.02 -10.84
C ARG A 110 -1.06 25.12 -10.62
N ALA A 111 -0.71 24.29 -11.60
CA ALA A 111 0.49 23.46 -11.55
C ALA A 111 1.76 24.31 -11.33
N ARG A 112 1.89 25.46 -12.00
CA ARG A 112 3.03 26.39 -11.79
C ARG A 112 3.01 27.06 -10.41
N VAL A 113 1.83 27.40 -9.89
CA VAL A 113 1.68 27.95 -8.54
C VAL A 113 2.09 26.90 -7.50
N LEU A 114 1.59 25.68 -7.66
CA LEU A 114 1.93 24.54 -6.81
C LEU A 114 3.42 24.21 -6.88
N ALA A 115 4.02 24.12 -8.08
CA ALA A 115 5.46 23.88 -8.22
C ALA A 115 6.30 24.86 -7.37
N ARG A 116 5.96 26.15 -7.42
CA ARG A 116 6.62 27.18 -6.60
C ARG A 116 6.38 26.99 -5.10
N ARG A 117 5.15 26.68 -4.68
CA ARG A 117 4.80 26.47 -3.26
C ARG A 117 5.48 25.22 -2.70
N LEU A 118 5.41 24.10 -3.42
CA LEU A 118 5.99 22.83 -3.02
C LEU A 118 7.52 22.89 -2.98
N GLY A 119 8.16 23.73 -3.80
CA GLY A 119 9.61 23.96 -3.75
C GLY A 119 10.11 24.61 -2.45
N ARG A 120 9.24 25.31 -1.70
CA ARG A 120 9.60 25.98 -0.44
C ARG A 120 9.59 25.00 0.74
N LYS A 121 10.28 25.36 1.84
CA LYS A 121 10.42 24.51 3.04
C LYS A 121 9.08 24.22 3.73
N ASP A 122 8.15 25.18 3.70
CA ASP A 122 6.78 25.07 4.23
C ASP A 122 5.84 24.23 3.35
N GLY A 123 6.19 24.02 2.07
CA GLY A 123 5.41 23.25 1.11
C GLY A 123 5.34 21.74 1.37
N VAL A 124 6.18 21.18 2.26
CA VAL A 124 6.29 19.72 2.48
C VAL A 124 4.96 19.11 2.93
N THR A 125 4.22 19.81 3.81
CA THR A 125 2.94 19.30 4.31
C THR A 125 1.92 19.19 3.20
N LEU A 126 1.82 20.21 2.34
CA LEU A 126 0.93 20.18 1.17
C LEU A 126 1.37 19.12 0.15
N GLU A 127 2.68 18.99 -0.09
CA GLU A 127 3.25 17.97 -0.98
C GLU A 127 2.83 16.56 -0.55
N ARG A 128 2.95 16.25 0.75
CA ARG A 128 2.51 14.95 1.31
C ARG A 128 1.01 14.73 1.22
N VAL A 129 0.19 15.76 1.40
CA VAL A 129 -1.27 15.64 1.27
C VAL A 129 -1.64 15.29 -0.17
N ILE A 130 -1.09 16.02 -1.14
CA ILE A 130 -1.34 15.77 -2.57
C ILE A 130 -0.85 14.38 -2.97
N VAL A 131 0.42 14.06 -2.66
CA VAL A 131 1.01 12.75 -3.01
C VAL A 131 0.26 11.63 -2.30
N GLY A 132 -0.04 11.78 -1.01
CA GLY A 132 -0.78 10.80 -0.23
C GLY A 132 -2.16 10.52 -0.80
N ARG A 133 -2.91 11.55 -1.21
CA ARG A 133 -4.25 11.34 -1.76
C ARG A 133 -4.23 10.61 -3.11
N LEU A 134 -3.28 10.95 -3.98
CA LEU A 134 -3.11 10.27 -5.27
C LEU A 134 -2.63 8.82 -5.07
N LEU A 135 -1.71 8.61 -4.12
CA LEU A 135 -1.25 7.28 -3.73
C LEU A 135 -2.39 6.41 -3.19
N GLU A 136 -3.23 6.94 -2.29
CA GLU A 136 -4.39 6.23 -1.74
C GLU A 136 -5.34 5.74 -2.84
N VAL A 137 -5.61 6.59 -3.84
CA VAL A 137 -6.44 6.23 -4.99
C VAL A 137 -5.80 5.09 -5.76
N ALA A 138 -4.52 5.19 -6.11
CA ALA A 138 -3.79 4.13 -6.83
C ALA A 138 -3.75 2.81 -6.04
N GLN A 139 -3.48 2.88 -4.73
CA GLN A 139 -3.50 1.72 -3.83
C GLN A 139 -4.88 1.07 -3.77
N GLY A 140 -5.96 1.82 -3.91
CA GLY A 140 -7.31 1.27 -4.01
C GLY A 140 -7.50 0.30 -5.20
N PHE A 141 -6.84 0.56 -6.32
CA PHE A 141 -6.85 -0.38 -7.46
C PHE A 141 -5.95 -1.58 -7.22
N VAL A 142 -4.78 -1.39 -6.62
CA VAL A 142 -3.86 -2.49 -6.33
C VAL A 142 -4.45 -3.46 -5.30
N ARG A 143 -5.24 -2.97 -4.34
CA ARG A 143 -6.03 -3.83 -3.42
C ARG A 143 -6.98 -4.74 -4.19
N ARG A 144 -7.75 -4.19 -5.13
CA ARG A 144 -8.64 -4.99 -5.99
C ARG A 144 -7.88 -6.01 -6.85
N GLN A 145 -6.67 -5.66 -7.30
CA GLN A 145 -5.81 -6.57 -8.04
C GLN A 145 -5.29 -7.71 -7.14
N LEU A 146 -5.02 -7.45 -5.86
CA LEU A 146 -4.63 -8.48 -4.90
C LEU A 146 -5.76 -9.46 -4.57
N ASP A 147 -7.02 -9.07 -4.75
CA ASP A 147 -8.17 -9.95 -4.56
C ASP A 147 -8.41 -10.89 -5.77
N ASP A 148 -7.72 -10.66 -6.89
CA ASP A 148 -7.84 -11.46 -8.13
C ASP A 148 -6.59 -12.33 -8.37
N ASP A 149 -6.52 -13.48 -7.69
CA ASP A 149 -5.42 -14.45 -7.81
C ASP A 149 -5.15 -14.88 -9.26
N VAL A 150 -6.18 -14.98 -10.09
CA VAL A 150 -6.05 -15.34 -11.51
C VAL A 150 -5.39 -14.19 -12.28
N GLY A 151 -5.83 -12.96 -12.02
CA GLY A 151 -5.22 -11.74 -12.55
C GLY A 151 -3.75 -11.60 -12.18
N ILE A 152 -3.38 -11.90 -10.93
CA ILE A 152 -1.98 -11.89 -10.47
C ILE A 152 -1.15 -12.87 -11.29
N ARG A 153 -1.62 -14.11 -11.50
CA ARG A 153 -0.89 -15.13 -12.28
C ARG A 153 -0.71 -14.70 -13.74
N ILE A 154 -1.76 -14.17 -14.37
CA ILE A 154 -1.71 -13.70 -15.76
C ILE A 154 -0.71 -12.54 -15.89
N ALA A 155 -0.75 -11.58 -14.97
CA ALA A 155 0.18 -10.46 -14.94
C ALA A 155 1.63 -10.95 -14.73
N ALA A 156 1.86 -11.84 -13.77
CA ALA A 156 3.17 -12.42 -13.51
C ALA A 156 3.77 -13.09 -14.76
N SER A 157 2.98 -13.90 -15.46
CA SER A 157 3.41 -14.54 -16.72
C SER A 157 3.74 -13.54 -17.83
N ARG A 158 2.96 -12.45 -17.96
CA ARG A 158 3.24 -11.39 -18.95
C ARG A 158 4.53 -10.65 -18.65
N GLU A 159 4.82 -10.46 -17.38
CA GLU A 159 6.01 -9.75 -16.87
C GLU A 159 7.22 -10.67 -16.73
N GLY A 160 7.09 -11.96 -17.09
CA GLY A 160 8.18 -12.94 -17.00
C GLY A 160 8.64 -13.25 -15.57
N CYS A 161 7.77 -13.05 -14.57
CA CYS A 161 8.07 -13.32 -13.17
C CYS A 161 7.12 -14.36 -12.55
N THR A 162 7.45 -14.81 -11.36
CA THR A 162 6.64 -15.75 -10.60
C THR A 162 5.43 -15.06 -9.96
N TYR A 163 4.40 -15.85 -9.63
CA TYR A 163 3.24 -15.37 -8.87
C TYR A 163 3.65 -14.64 -7.59
N LEU A 164 4.62 -15.19 -6.84
CA LEU A 164 5.06 -14.61 -5.58
C LEU A 164 5.79 -13.28 -5.79
N GLU A 165 6.66 -13.17 -6.79
CA GLU A 165 7.35 -11.92 -7.12
C GLU A 165 6.37 -10.81 -7.49
N TRP A 166 5.41 -11.10 -8.38
CA TRP A 166 4.39 -10.12 -8.75
C TRP A 166 3.52 -9.72 -7.56
N ARG A 167 3.07 -10.71 -6.77
CA ARG A 167 2.28 -10.45 -5.56
C ARG A 167 3.05 -9.58 -4.56
N MET A 168 4.34 -9.86 -4.36
CA MET A 168 5.19 -9.06 -3.47
C MET A 168 5.33 -7.62 -3.95
N LYS A 169 5.52 -7.40 -5.26
CA LYS A 169 5.56 -6.08 -5.86
C LYS A 169 4.29 -5.26 -5.55
N LEU A 170 3.11 -5.88 -5.71
CA LEU A 170 1.84 -5.24 -5.36
C LEU A 170 1.75 -4.92 -3.86
N MET A 171 2.21 -5.83 -2.99
CA MET A 171 2.19 -5.62 -1.54
C MET A 171 3.11 -4.50 -1.09
N GLU A 172 4.29 -4.40 -1.67
CA GLU A 172 5.26 -3.34 -1.37
C GLU A 172 4.72 -1.98 -1.76
N PHE A 173 4.08 -1.86 -2.92
CA PHE A 173 3.39 -0.64 -3.31
C PHE A 173 2.24 -0.27 -2.35
N LEU A 174 1.49 -1.25 -1.84
CA LEU A 174 0.45 -0.99 -0.82
C LEU A 174 1.00 -0.53 0.53
N ASP A 175 2.25 -0.85 0.84
CA ASP A 175 2.95 -0.39 2.05
C ASP A 175 3.70 0.93 1.82
N ALA A 176 3.81 1.39 0.56
CA ALA A 176 4.45 2.65 0.21
C ALA A 176 3.81 3.84 0.93
N THR A 177 4.65 4.81 1.27
CA THR A 177 4.28 6.08 1.90
C THR A 177 4.62 7.21 0.94
N PRO A 178 4.03 8.41 1.10
CA PRO A 178 4.39 9.56 0.26
C PRO A 178 5.90 9.83 0.20
N GLU A 179 6.62 9.57 1.29
CA GLU A 179 8.07 9.76 1.40
C GLU A 179 8.90 8.60 0.84
N GLY A 180 8.32 7.41 0.78
CA GLY A 180 8.97 6.19 0.29
C GLY A 180 8.63 5.85 -1.17
N LEU A 181 7.68 6.57 -1.78
CA LEU A 181 7.26 6.35 -3.15
C LEU A 181 8.39 6.68 -4.13
N THR A 182 8.71 5.74 -5.02
CA THR A 182 9.76 5.88 -6.03
C THR A 182 9.19 6.33 -7.38
N PRO A 183 9.99 6.94 -8.28
CA PRO A 183 9.54 7.31 -9.63
C PRO A 183 8.97 6.14 -10.44
N ASP A 184 9.52 4.94 -10.26
CA ASP A 184 9.04 3.72 -10.91
C ASP A 184 7.65 3.33 -10.41
N ASP A 185 7.42 3.41 -9.09
CA ASP A 185 6.08 3.20 -8.52
C ASP A 185 5.06 4.19 -9.11
N GLY A 186 5.47 5.45 -9.29
CA GLY A 186 4.64 6.49 -9.90
C GLY A 186 4.26 6.17 -11.35
N ALA A 187 5.23 5.72 -12.14
CA ALA A 187 5.04 5.34 -13.53
C ALA A 187 4.19 4.08 -13.70
N GLU A 188 4.38 3.08 -12.84
CA GLU A 188 3.73 1.77 -12.96
C GLU A 188 2.35 1.73 -12.31
N PHE A 189 2.20 2.29 -11.11
CA PHE A 189 0.97 2.15 -10.35
C PHE A 189 0.06 3.37 -10.44
N VAL A 190 0.61 4.58 -10.46
CA VAL A 190 -0.19 5.81 -10.36
C VAL A 190 -0.62 6.31 -11.75
N ARG A 191 0.33 6.56 -12.64
CA ARG A 191 0.10 7.16 -13.96
C ARG A 191 -0.92 6.40 -14.83
N PRO A 192 -0.97 5.06 -14.84
CA PRO A 192 -1.95 4.32 -15.64
C PRO A 192 -3.38 4.39 -15.11
N ARG A 193 -3.58 4.85 -13.86
CA ARG A 193 -4.89 4.86 -13.19
C ARG A 193 -5.47 6.26 -13.05
N ILE A 194 -4.62 7.28 -13.00
CA ILE A 194 -5.03 8.68 -12.82
C ILE A 194 -4.83 9.45 -14.13
N ALA A 195 -5.92 10.00 -14.67
CA ALA A 195 -5.91 10.80 -15.88
C ALA A 195 -5.47 12.24 -15.57
N GLY A 196 -5.93 12.75 -14.43
CA GLY A 196 -5.50 14.03 -13.89
C GLY A 196 -6.14 14.33 -12.55
N TRP A 197 -5.76 15.45 -11.96
CA TRP A 197 -6.31 15.90 -10.68
C TRP A 197 -6.32 17.42 -10.57
N ASP A 198 -7.09 17.90 -9.61
CA ASP A 198 -7.13 19.30 -9.25
C ASP A 198 -7.33 19.48 -7.74
N ILE A 199 -6.93 20.63 -7.21
CA ILE A 199 -7.10 20.99 -5.80
C ILE A 199 -7.62 22.42 -5.68
N ASP A 200 -8.61 22.61 -4.82
CA ASP A 200 -8.99 23.92 -4.30
C ASP A 200 -8.04 24.26 -3.15
N LEU A 201 -7.30 25.37 -3.27
CA LEU A 201 -6.27 25.75 -2.30
C LEU A 201 -6.85 26.38 -1.03
N ASP A 202 -8.10 26.82 -1.05
CA ASP A 202 -8.77 27.42 0.10
C ASP A 202 -9.44 26.33 0.94
N THR A 203 -10.08 25.36 0.29
CA THR A 203 -10.77 24.25 0.97
C THR A 203 -9.93 22.99 1.11
N HIS A 204 -8.79 22.90 0.41
CA HIS A 204 -7.99 21.67 0.24
C HIS A 204 -8.76 20.49 -0.39
N ALA A 205 -9.92 20.73 -0.98
CA ALA A 205 -10.69 19.70 -1.66
C ALA A 205 -9.99 19.26 -2.95
N MET A 206 -9.76 17.96 -3.11
CA MET A 206 -9.13 17.39 -4.30
C MET A 206 -10.14 16.67 -5.18
N ARG A 207 -10.14 17.01 -6.47
CA ARG A 207 -10.82 16.26 -7.53
C ARG A 207 -9.82 15.38 -8.25
N ILE A 208 -10.08 14.09 -8.35
CA ILE A 208 -9.21 13.14 -9.06
C ILE A 208 -10.01 12.50 -10.18
N VAL A 209 -9.49 12.59 -11.40
CA VAL A 209 -10.07 11.99 -12.60
C VAL A 209 -9.32 10.69 -12.87
N LEU A 210 -10.07 9.59 -12.88
CA LEU A 210 -9.54 8.27 -13.16
C LEU A 210 -9.45 8.06 -14.66
N ARG A 211 -8.47 7.29 -15.12
CA ARG A 211 -8.48 6.79 -16.50
C ARG A 211 -9.58 5.74 -16.61
N SER A 212 -10.42 5.84 -17.64
CA SER A 212 -11.30 4.73 -18.02
C SER A 212 -10.41 3.52 -18.27
N GLN A 213 -10.62 2.45 -17.52
CA GLN A 213 -9.99 1.18 -17.86
C GLN A 213 -10.68 0.71 -19.14
N ASP A 214 -9.93 0.54 -20.22
CA ASP A 214 -10.46 -0.28 -21.32
C ASP A 214 -10.89 -1.61 -20.69
N PRO A 215 -12.14 -2.05 -20.92
CA PRO A 215 -12.62 -3.29 -20.36
C PRO A 215 -11.66 -4.40 -20.73
N ALA A 216 -11.32 -5.25 -19.76
CA ALA A 216 -10.53 -6.44 -20.02
C ALA A 216 -11.13 -7.16 -21.24
N PRO A 217 -10.31 -7.75 -22.14
CA PRO A 217 -10.78 -8.29 -23.44
C PRO A 217 -11.92 -9.33 -23.35
N ARG A 218 -12.21 -9.84 -22.14
CA ARG A 218 -13.39 -10.67 -21.85
C ARG A 218 -14.73 -9.92 -21.89
N GLN A 219 -14.78 -8.63 -21.55
CA GLN A 219 -16.03 -7.84 -21.54
C GLN A 219 -16.42 -7.32 -22.92
N VAL A 220 -15.46 -7.13 -23.83
CA VAL A 220 -15.76 -6.72 -25.22
C VAL A 220 -16.59 -7.79 -25.93
N ARG A 221 -16.34 -9.09 -25.67
CA ARG A 221 -17.13 -10.18 -26.25
C ARG A 221 -18.57 -10.27 -25.73
N ALA A 222 -18.88 -9.70 -24.57
CA ALA A 222 -20.24 -9.71 -24.01
C ALA A 222 -21.09 -8.52 -24.47
N LEU A 223 -20.48 -7.49 -25.03
CA LEU A 223 -21.13 -6.28 -25.53
C LEU A 223 -21.19 -6.23 -27.07
N SER A 224 -20.72 -7.29 -27.74
CA SER A 224 -20.75 -7.46 -29.21
C SER A 224 -21.73 -8.56 -29.64
N ILE A 225 -22.69 -8.92 -28.79
CA ILE A 225 -23.79 -9.84 -29.10
C ILE A 225 -25.10 -9.07 -29.00
#